data_AF-A0A259SV32-F1
#
_entry.id   AF-A0A259SV32-F1
#
_cell.length_a   1.000
_cell.length_b   1.000
_cell.length_c   1.000
_cell.angle_alpha   90.00
_cell.angle_beta   90.00
_cell.angle_gamma   90.00
#
_symmetry.space_group_name_H-M   'P 1'
#
loop_
_entity.id
_entity.type
_entity.pdbx_description
1 polymer ?
#
loop_
_entity_poly.entity_id
_entity_poly.type
_entity_poly.pdbx_seq_one_letter_code
_entity_poly.pdbx_strand_id
1 'polypeptide(L)'
;EIAERADVGAGTLFRYAATKGELFLMVYNEHLRAAIDEGMRRARNQGDVAAAVATLVATVLAGADDVQNAAVYQRELLFGPPAEKYRREGLALVARLEELIAARLLDAVGGAEHAPSTRVVGATRAARSVFAVLNLLLAQPLTGAHPGADTAEELRAQVAQIVQGFLASSTEDTSR
;
A
#
# COMPACT_ATOMS: atom_id res chain seq x y z
N GLU A 1 25.68 -5.12 3.08
CA GLU A 1 24.74 -4.02 2.76
C GLU A 1 23.63 -3.78 3.79
N ILE A 2 22.80 -4.73 4.23
CA ILE A 2 21.72 -4.44 5.22
C ILE A 2 22.26 -3.93 6.58
N ALA A 3 23.39 -4.47 7.04
CA ALA A 3 24.03 -4.08 8.31
C ALA A 3 24.83 -2.77 8.25
N GLU A 4 25.04 -2.21 7.06
CA GLU A 4 25.93 -1.05 6.84
C GLU A 4 25.14 0.27 6.73
N ARG A 5 23.84 0.20 6.41
CA ARG A 5 22.94 1.36 6.31
C ARG A 5 22.14 1.64 7.59
N ALA A 6 22.18 0.71 8.56
CA ALA A 6 21.71 0.96 9.91
C ALA A 6 22.92 1.39 10.72
N ASP A 7 22.90 2.58 11.33
CA ASP A 7 23.95 3.15 12.18
C ASP A 7 24.07 2.40 13.53
N VAL A 8 24.06 1.07 13.47
CA VAL A 8 24.05 0.13 14.58
C VAL A 8 24.81 -1.11 14.13
N GLY A 9 25.99 -1.34 14.73
CA GLY A 9 26.88 -2.44 14.34
C GLY A 9 26.16 -3.79 14.33
N ALA A 10 26.54 -4.68 13.40
CA ALA A 10 25.89 -5.97 13.14
C ALA A 10 25.61 -6.83 14.39
N GLY A 11 26.40 -6.68 15.47
CA GLY A 11 26.19 -7.38 16.75
C GLY A 11 24.96 -6.94 17.55
N THR A 12 24.36 -5.78 17.28
CA THR A 12 23.18 -5.27 18.01
C THR A 12 21.85 -5.60 17.33
N LEU A 13 21.86 -5.82 16.01
CA LEU A 13 20.66 -6.14 15.22
C LEU A 13 20.17 -7.57 15.49
N PHE A 14 21.06 -8.52 15.78
CA PHE A 14 20.69 -9.90 16.15
C PHE A 14 20.01 -10.01 17.53
N ARG A 15 19.94 -8.93 18.31
CA ARG A 15 19.12 -8.88 19.52
C ARG A 15 17.62 -8.82 19.21
N TYR A 16 17.26 -8.24 18.06
CA TYR A 16 15.87 -7.98 17.68
C TYR A 16 15.35 -8.96 16.62
N ALA A 17 16.23 -9.55 15.82
CA ALA A 17 15.90 -10.54 14.80
C ALA A 17 16.85 -11.75 14.89
N ALA A 18 16.29 -12.96 14.97
CA ALA A 18 17.05 -14.20 15.05
C ALA A 18 17.67 -14.61 13.71
N THR A 19 17.13 -14.11 12.60
CA THR A 19 17.62 -14.45 11.25
C THR A 19 17.77 -13.20 10.37
N LYS A 20 18.55 -13.33 9.28
CA LYS A 20 18.65 -12.28 8.26
C LYS A 20 17.30 -11.96 7.61
N GLY A 21 16.42 -12.96 7.46
CA GLY A 21 15.07 -12.76 6.92
C GLY A 21 14.18 -11.96 7.86
N GLU A 22 14.24 -12.25 9.17
CA GLU A 22 13.56 -11.46 10.18
C GLU A 22 14.06 -10.02 10.24
N LEU A 23 15.39 -9.82 10.17
CA LEU A 23 15.99 -8.49 10.14
C LEU A 23 15.56 -7.71 8.88
N PHE A 24 15.53 -8.39 7.74
CA PHE A 24 15.06 -7.81 6.49
C PHE A 24 13.61 -7.34 6.59
N LEU A 25 12.70 -8.20 7.06
CA LEU A 25 11.29 -7.84 7.26
C LEU A 25 11.13 -6.69 8.26
N MET A 26 11.87 -6.69 9.37
CA MET A 26 11.83 -5.62 10.37
C MET A 26 12.19 -4.26 9.76
N VAL A 27 13.29 -4.18 9.00
CA VAL A 27 13.72 -2.93 8.35
C VAL A 27 12.73 -2.48 7.27
N TYR A 28 12.24 -3.41 6.45
CA TYR A 28 11.27 -3.08 5.40
C TYR A 28 9.91 -2.66 5.94
N ASN A 29 9.49 -3.20 7.09
CA ASN A 29 8.30 -2.72 7.79
C ASN A 29 8.44 -1.25 8.21
N GLU A 30 9.61 -0.82 8.69
CA GLU A 30 9.86 0.59 9.02
C GLU A 30 9.78 1.48 7.78
N HIS A 31 10.37 1.05 6.66
CA HIS A 31 10.28 1.79 5.39
C HIS A 31 8.84 1.90 4.89
N LEU A 32 8.09 0.79 4.91
CA LEU A 32 6.68 0.80 4.52
C LEU A 32 5.85 1.72 5.43
N ARG A 33 6.07 1.67 6.74
CA ARG A 33 5.39 2.55 7.70
C ARG A 33 5.67 4.02 7.41
N ALA A 34 6.94 4.38 7.22
CA ALA A 34 7.35 5.75 6.89
C ALA A 34 6.72 6.23 5.58
N ALA A 35 6.69 5.38 4.55
CA ALA A 35 6.09 5.72 3.27
C ALA A 35 4.57 5.90 3.36
N ILE A 36 3.86 5.06 4.15
CA ILE A 36 2.43 5.24 4.43
C ILE A 36 2.20 6.56 5.15
N ASP A 37 2.97 6.86 6.20
CA ASP A 37 2.80 8.08 6.98
C ASP A 37 3.06 9.34 6.14
N GLU A 38 4.08 9.33 5.29
CA GLU A 38 4.35 10.41 4.35
C GLU A 38 3.24 10.55 3.30
N GLY A 39 2.79 9.43 2.72
CA GLY A 39 1.71 9.42 1.75
C GLY A 39 0.40 9.98 2.34
N MET A 40 0.11 9.66 3.61
CA MET A 40 -1.03 10.24 4.32
C MET A 40 -0.92 11.76 4.43
N ARG A 41 0.25 12.29 4.80
CA ARG A 41 0.45 13.74 4.91
C ARG A 41 0.26 14.42 3.56
N ARG A 42 0.84 13.88 2.49
CA ARG A 42 0.74 14.43 1.13
C ARG A 42 -0.69 14.39 0.59
N ALA A 43 -1.39 13.28 0.83
CA ALA A 43 -2.75 13.09 0.37
C ALA A 43 -3.76 14.08 0.99
N ARG A 44 -3.47 14.65 2.19
CA ARG A 44 -4.33 15.69 2.80
C ARG A 44 -4.38 17.00 2.01
N ASN A 45 -3.38 17.25 1.17
CA ASN A 45 -3.28 18.47 0.36
C ASN A 45 -3.96 18.31 -1.01
N GLN A 46 -4.59 17.17 -1.27
CA GLN A 46 -5.27 16.89 -2.53
C GLN A 46 -6.75 17.24 -2.42
N GLY A 47 -7.27 18.00 -3.39
CA GLY A 47 -8.68 18.41 -3.43
C GLY A 47 -9.63 17.38 -4.04
N ASP A 48 -9.08 16.35 -4.68
CA ASP A 48 -9.84 15.26 -5.32
C ASP A 48 -9.49 13.91 -4.66
N VAL A 49 -10.49 13.05 -4.48
CA VAL A 49 -10.32 11.75 -3.81
C VAL A 49 -9.45 10.80 -4.62
N ALA A 50 -9.56 10.79 -5.95
CA ALA A 50 -8.68 9.96 -6.78
C ALA A 50 -7.23 10.44 -6.71
N ALA A 51 -7.00 11.75 -6.76
CA ALA A 51 -5.68 12.36 -6.56
C ALA A 51 -5.12 12.07 -5.15
N ALA A 52 -5.96 12.11 -4.10
CA ALA A 52 -5.57 11.80 -2.73
C ALA A 52 -5.14 10.32 -2.59
N VAL A 53 -5.93 9.39 -3.11
CA VAL A 53 -5.60 7.96 -3.11
C VAL A 53 -4.34 7.71 -3.94
N ALA A 54 -4.24 8.26 -5.15
CA ALA A 54 -3.08 8.10 -6.03
C ALA A 54 -1.81 8.63 -5.36
N THR A 55 -1.88 9.79 -4.70
CA THR A 55 -0.75 10.38 -3.95
C THR A 55 -0.28 9.48 -2.81
N LEU A 56 -1.22 8.89 -2.05
CA LEU A 56 -0.91 7.96 -0.98
C LEU A 56 -0.14 6.74 -1.51
N VAL A 57 -0.67 6.06 -2.53
CA VAL A 57 -0.03 4.85 -3.06
C VAL A 57 1.22 5.13 -3.90
N ALA A 58 1.30 6.28 -4.58
CA ALA A 58 2.50 6.71 -5.30
C ALA A 58 3.66 6.95 -4.34
N THR A 59 3.38 7.46 -3.14
CA THR A 59 4.41 7.64 -2.11
C THR A 59 4.94 6.30 -1.61
N VAL A 60 4.07 5.29 -1.46
CA VAL A 60 4.48 3.93 -1.11
C VAL A 60 5.29 3.28 -2.23
N LEU A 61 4.85 3.43 -3.48
CA LEU A 61 5.57 2.96 -4.67
C LEU A 61 6.97 3.58 -4.76
N ALA A 62 7.07 4.90 -4.58
CA ALA A 62 8.34 5.62 -4.63
C ALA A 62 9.28 5.26 -3.48
N GLY A 63 8.77 4.86 -2.31
CA GLY A 63 9.58 4.40 -1.18
C GLY A 63 10.19 3.00 -1.37
N ALA A 64 9.82 2.28 -2.43
CA ALA A 64 10.37 0.98 -2.78
C ALA A 64 11.61 1.13 -3.69
N ASP A 65 12.62 1.88 -3.23
CA ASP A 65 13.79 2.32 -4.00
C ASP A 65 14.55 1.18 -4.71
N ASP A 66 14.57 -0.03 -4.13
CA ASP A 66 15.20 -1.22 -4.70
C ASP A 66 14.14 -2.25 -5.06
N VAL A 67 13.91 -2.42 -6.37
CA VAL A 67 12.90 -3.34 -6.91
C VAL A 67 13.17 -4.80 -6.54
N GLN A 68 14.43 -5.22 -6.40
CA GLN A 68 14.76 -6.59 -6.02
C GLN A 68 14.34 -6.83 -4.58
N ASN A 69 14.70 -5.91 -3.68
CA ASN A 69 14.30 -6.03 -2.29
C ASN A 69 12.78 -5.86 -2.11
N ALA A 70 12.13 -4.97 -2.87
CA ALA A 70 10.69 -4.83 -2.84
C ALA A 70 9.97 -6.15 -3.18
N ALA A 71 10.46 -6.87 -4.20
CA ALA A 71 9.92 -8.17 -4.57
C ALA A 71 10.23 -9.26 -3.54
N VAL A 72 11.41 -9.26 -2.93
CA VAL A 72 11.72 -10.17 -1.80
C VAL A 72 10.74 -9.90 -0.66
N TYR A 73 10.52 -8.64 -0.29
CA TYR A 73 9.57 -8.26 0.77
C TYR A 73 8.14 -8.70 0.45
N GLN A 74 7.65 -8.44 -0.77
CA GLN A 74 6.34 -8.94 -1.22
C GLN A 74 6.24 -10.46 -1.11
N ARG A 75 7.26 -11.19 -1.56
CA ARG A 75 7.28 -12.65 -1.50
C ARG A 75 7.24 -13.17 -0.06
N GLU A 76 8.00 -12.56 0.86
CA GLU A 76 7.97 -12.93 2.28
C GLU A 76 6.61 -12.61 2.93
N LEU A 77 5.97 -11.49 2.56
CA LEU A 77 4.61 -11.20 3.02
C LEU A 77 3.59 -12.24 2.52
N LEU A 78 3.67 -12.60 1.24
CA LEU A 78 2.71 -13.53 0.62
C LEU A 78 2.93 -14.98 1.06
N PHE A 79 4.17 -15.45 1.03
CA PHE A 79 4.51 -16.87 1.14
C PHE A 79 5.38 -17.22 2.36
N GLY A 80 5.75 -16.25 3.18
CA GLY A 80 6.53 -16.48 4.40
C GLY A 80 5.74 -17.21 5.50
N PRO A 81 6.43 -17.69 6.56
CA PRO A 81 5.80 -18.48 7.62
C PRO A 81 4.70 -17.68 8.37
N PRO A 82 3.49 -18.23 8.56
CA PRO A 82 2.41 -17.51 9.25
C PRO A 82 2.72 -17.07 10.69
N ALA A 83 3.57 -17.83 11.38
CA ALA A 83 3.96 -17.56 12.76
C ALA A 83 5.08 -16.50 12.89
N GLU A 84 5.70 -16.09 11.79
CA GLU A 84 6.78 -15.09 11.81
C GLU A 84 6.22 -13.70 12.19
N LYS A 85 6.88 -13.04 13.14
CA LYS A 85 6.40 -11.82 13.79
C LYS A 85 6.39 -10.66 12.79
N TYR A 86 7.49 -10.43 12.09
CA TYR A 86 7.65 -9.26 11.23
C TYR A 86 6.79 -9.36 9.97
N ARG A 87 6.45 -10.57 9.51
CA ARG A 87 5.44 -10.81 8.48
C ARG A 87 4.06 -10.38 8.94
N ARG A 88 3.65 -10.74 10.17
CA ARG A 88 2.37 -10.28 10.72
C ARG A 88 2.31 -8.76 10.82
N GLU A 89 3.40 -8.14 11.26
CA GLU A 89 3.50 -6.68 11.33
C GLU A 89 3.42 -6.03 9.93
N GLY A 90 4.10 -6.59 8.93
CA GLY A 90 4.01 -6.12 7.56
C GLY A 90 2.61 -6.27 6.96
N LEU A 91 1.91 -7.37 7.22
CA LEU A 91 0.51 -7.55 6.83
C LEU A 91 -0.42 -6.57 7.55
N ALA A 92 -0.14 -6.19 8.79
CA ALA A 92 -0.88 -5.15 9.49
C ALA A 92 -0.67 -3.76 8.86
N LEU A 93 0.52 -3.47 8.32
CA LEU A 93 0.77 -2.25 7.55
C LEU A 93 0.00 -2.23 6.22
N VAL A 94 -0.11 -3.38 5.55
CA VAL A 94 -0.96 -3.53 4.36
C VAL A 94 -2.43 -3.26 4.70
N ALA A 95 -2.95 -3.88 5.76
CA ALA A 95 -4.31 -3.65 6.22
C ALA A 95 -4.54 -2.16 6.54
N ARG A 96 -3.60 -1.51 7.24
CA ARG A 96 -3.64 -0.08 7.53
C ARG A 96 -3.70 0.76 6.25
N LEU A 97 -2.91 0.43 5.22
CA LEU A 97 -2.95 1.14 3.93
C LEU A 97 -4.32 1.00 3.27
N GLU A 98 -4.88 -0.21 3.23
CA GLU A 98 -6.22 -0.45 2.68
C GLU A 98 -7.30 0.32 3.44
N GLU A 99 -7.26 0.31 4.78
CA GLU A 99 -8.17 1.08 5.64
C GLU A 99 -8.09 2.59 5.36
N LEU A 100 -6.88 3.13 5.18
CA LEU A 100 -6.67 4.55 4.86
C LEU A 100 -7.24 4.95 3.50
N ILE A 101 -7.22 4.03 2.53
CA ILE A 101 -7.82 4.23 1.21
C ILE A 101 -9.36 4.15 1.35
N ALA A 102 -9.87 3.11 2.00
CA ALA A 102 -11.31 2.91 2.19
C ALA A 102 -11.96 4.07 2.96
N ALA A 103 -11.30 4.58 4.02
CA ALA A 103 -11.77 5.73 4.77
C ALA A 103 -11.93 6.97 3.88
N ARG A 104 -10.93 7.27 3.04
CA ARG A 104 -11.00 8.40 2.08
C ARG A 104 -12.12 8.25 1.07
N LEU A 105 -12.34 7.04 0.58
CA LEU A 105 -13.44 6.74 -0.33
C LEU A 105 -14.79 7.00 0.36
N LEU A 106 -14.96 6.54 1.60
CA LEU A 106 -16.18 6.76 2.37
C LEU A 106 -16.39 8.24 2.68
N ASP A 107 -15.35 8.97 3.07
CA ASP A 107 -15.42 10.41 3.32
C ASP A 107 -15.91 11.19 2.08
N ALA A 108 -15.49 10.77 0.88
CA ALA A 108 -15.93 11.40 -0.37
C ALA A 108 -17.43 11.20 -0.68
N VAL A 109 -18.10 10.27 -0.01
CA VAL A 109 -19.54 9.94 -0.18
C VAL A 109 -20.35 10.12 1.10
N GLY A 110 -19.89 10.97 2.01
CA GLY A 110 -20.62 11.36 3.23
C GLY A 110 -20.20 10.66 4.52
N GLY A 111 -19.08 9.93 4.51
CA GLY A 111 -18.47 9.32 5.69
C GLY A 111 -18.98 7.90 6.01
N ALA A 112 -18.29 7.23 6.94
CA ALA A 112 -18.54 5.83 7.29
C ALA A 112 -19.67 5.62 8.31
N GLU A 113 -19.92 6.60 9.20
CA GLU A 113 -20.78 6.44 10.39
C GLU A 113 -22.22 6.04 10.05
N HIS A 114 -22.74 6.51 8.90
CA HIS A 114 -24.09 6.23 8.44
C HIS A 114 -24.12 5.52 7.07
N ALA A 115 -22.97 5.03 6.60
CA ALA A 115 -22.88 4.36 5.32
C ALA A 115 -23.58 2.98 5.38
N PRO A 116 -24.41 2.62 4.38
CA PRO A 116 -24.94 1.28 4.30
C PRO A 116 -23.79 0.26 4.15
N SER A 117 -24.01 -0.96 4.65
CA SER A 117 -22.99 -2.01 4.66
C SER A 117 -22.45 -2.34 3.26
N THR A 118 -23.29 -2.23 2.22
CA THR A 118 -22.94 -2.34 0.81
C THR A 118 -21.83 -1.37 0.41
N ARG A 119 -21.92 -0.11 0.85
CA ARG A 119 -20.95 0.94 0.56
C ARG A 119 -19.64 0.74 1.30
N VAL A 120 -19.69 0.35 2.58
CA VAL A 120 -18.48 0.00 3.35
C VAL A 120 -17.73 -1.17 2.69
N VAL A 121 -18.46 -2.21 2.29
CA VAL A 121 -17.88 -3.35 1.57
C VAL A 121 -17.33 -2.93 0.20
N GLY A 122 -18.01 -2.03 -0.51
CA GLY A 122 -17.55 -1.46 -1.77
C GLY A 122 -16.23 -0.70 -1.63
N ALA A 123 -16.10 0.15 -0.61
CA ALA A 123 -14.88 0.90 -0.33
C ALA A 123 -13.70 -0.03 0.00
N THR A 124 -13.93 -1.06 0.82
CA THR A 124 -12.91 -2.08 1.13
C THR A 124 -12.47 -2.84 -0.11
N ARG A 125 -13.40 -3.20 -1.02
CA ARG A 125 -13.03 -3.86 -2.30
C ARG A 125 -12.19 -2.92 -3.18
N ALA A 126 -12.60 -1.66 -3.32
CA ALA A 126 -11.86 -0.67 -4.08
C ALA A 126 -10.44 -0.45 -3.52
N ALA A 127 -10.29 -0.38 -2.19
CA ALA A 127 -8.99 -0.28 -1.52
C ALA A 127 -8.07 -1.48 -1.84
N ARG A 128 -8.61 -2.71 -1.77
CA ARG A 128 -7.87 -3.92 -2.16
C ARG A 128 -7.47 -3.92 -3.63
N SER A 129 -8.34 -3.46 -4.53
CA SER A 129 -8.02 -3.31 -5.95
C SER A 129 -6.89 -2.30 -6.16
N VAL A 130 -6.91 -1.15 -5.47
CA VAL A 130 -5.82 -0.17 -5.52
C VAL A 130 -4.50 -0.77 -5.01
N PHE A 131 -4.55 -1.54 -3.91
CA PHE A 131 -3.36 -2.24 -3.41
C PHE A 131 -2.84 -3.29 -4.41
N ALA A 132 -3.72 -3.98 -5.13
CA ALA A 132 -3.31 -4.91 -6.18
C ALA A 132 -2.57 -4.20 -7.33
N VAL A 133 -3.04 -3.02 -7.75
CA VAL A 133 -2.36 -2.17 -8.76
C VAL A 133 -0.96 -1.81 -8.28
N LEU A 134 -0.81 -1.34 -7.04
CA LEU A 134 0.49 -1.02 -6.45
C LEU A 134 1.46 -2.22 -6.53
N ASN A 135 1.00 -3.42 -6.17
CA ASN A 135 1.85 -4.61 -6.20
C ASN A 135 2.26 -5.01 -7.62
N LEU A 136 1.34 -4.91 -8.59
CA LEU A 136 1.64 -5.23 -9.98
C LEU A 136 2.67 -4.27 -10.57
N LEU A 137 2.54 -2.98 -10.28
CA LEU A 137 3.48 -1.94 -10.73
C LEU A 137 4.86 -2.08 -10.07
N LEU A 138 4.91 -2.47 -8.79
CA LEU A 138 6.17 -2.82 -8.12
C LEU A 138 6.88 -4.02 -8.80
N ALA A 139 6.11 -5.02 -9.24
CA ALA A 139 6.65 -6.21 -9.89
C ALA A 139 6.95 -6.02 -11.39
N GLN A 140 6.42 -4.97 -12.01
CA GLN A 140 6.51 -4.73 -13.46
C GLN A 140 7.96 -4.74 -14.00
N PRO A 141 8.96 -4.07 -13.36
CA PRO A 141 10.32 -4.08 -13.87
C PRO A 141 10.98 -5.47 -13.84
N LEU A 142 10.46 -6.40 -13.03
CA LEU A 142 10.97 -7.77 -12.91
C LEU A 142 10.33 -8.74 -13.91
N THR A 143 9.13 -8.41 -14.39
CA THR A 143 8.37 -9.28 -15.31
C THR A 143 8.51 -8.88 -16.77
N GLY A 144 8.94 -7.64 -17.04
CA GLY A 144 8.96 -7.06 -18.39
C GLY A 144 7.55 -6.80 -18.97
N ALA A 145 6.52 -6.85 -18.11
CA ALA A 145 5.14 -6.59 -18.52
C ALA A 145 4.95 -5.10 -18.89
N HIS A 146 4.10 -4.83 -19.88
CA HIS A 146 3.76 -3.49 -20.35
C HIS A 146 5.00 -2.62 -20.64
N PRO A 147 5.85 -3.02 -21.60
CA PRO A 147 7.07 -2.28 -21.92
C PRO A 147 6.75 -0.86 -22.40
N GLY A 148 7.47 0.13 -21.88
CA GLY A 148 7.31 1.54 -22.26
C GLY A 148 6.15 2.28 -21.59
N ALA A 149 5.38 1.63 -20.71
CA ALA A 149 4.37 2.31 -19.91
C ALA A 149 5.03 3.18 -18.82
N ASP A 150 4.51 4.39 -18.62
CA ASP A 150 4.87 5.24 -17.49
C ASP A 150 4.16 4.72 -16.23
N THR A 151 4.93 4.15 -15.30
CA THR A 151 4.41 3.55 -14.06
C THR A 151 3.61 4.55 -13.21
N ALA A 152 4.02 5.82 -13.17
CA ALA A 152 3.32 6.84 -12.39
C ALA A 152 1.99 7.22 -13.06
N GLU A 153 1.97 7.28 -14.39
CA GLU A 153 0.75 7.48 -15.14
C GLU A 153 -0.22 6.31 -15.00
N GLU A 154 0.26 5.08 -15.13
CA GLU A 154 -0.52 3.86 -14.97
C GLU A 154 -1.16 3.77 -13.58
N LEU A 155 -0.37 4.04 -12.53
CA LEU A 155 -0.88 4.06 -11.16
C LEU A 155 -2.04 5.06 -11.03
N ARG A 156 -1.83 6.29 -11.50
CA ARG A 156 -2.85 7.35 -11.40
C ARG A 156 -4.09 7.02 -12.22
N ALA A 157 -3.93 6.50 -13.44
CA ALA A 157 -5.04 6.15 -14.32
C ALA A 157 -5.89 5.00 -13.74
N GLN A 158 -5.25 3.92 -13.28
CA GLN A 158 -5.95 2.78 -12.70
C GLN A 158 -6.61 3.13 -11.36
N VAL A 159 -5.95 3.92 -10.51
CA VAL A 159 -6.56 4.46 -9.28
C VAL A 159 -7.80 5.29 -9.63
N ALA A 160 -7.71 6.19 -10.60
CA ALA A 160 -8.85 7.00 -11.02
C ALA A 160 -10.02 6.11 -11.48
N GLN A 161 -9.77 5.08 -12.30
CA GLN A 161 -10.81 4.15 -12.75
C GLN A 161 -11.50 3.43 -11.57
N ILE A 162 -10.72 2.93 -10.61
CA ILE A 162 -11.26 2.22 -9.43
C ILE A 162 -12.10 3.16 -8.56
N VAL A 163 -11.59 4.37 -8.31
CA VAL A 163 -12.28 5.38 -7.51
C VAL A 163 -13.58 5.81 -8.18
N GLN A 164 -13.57 6.09 -9.48
CA GLN A 164 -14.77 6.45 -10.23
C GLN A 164 -15.81 5.32 -10.22
N GLY A 165 -15.37 4.06 -10.35
CA GLY A 165 -16.27 2.90 -10.23
C GLY A 165 -16.96 2.82 -8.87
N PHE A 166 -16.23 3.09 -7.78
CA PHE A 166 -16.81 3.16 -6.44
C PHE A 166 -17.83 4.30 -6.30
N LEU A 167 -17.48 5.51 -6.76
CA LEU A 167 -18.36 6.69 -6.68
C LEU A 167 -19.65 6.50 -7.48
N ALA A 168 -19.56 5.93 -8.67
CA ALA A 168 -20.73 5.60 -9.50
C ALA A 168 -21.68 4.64 -8.78
N SER A 169 -21.14 3.52 -8.25
CA SER A 169 -21.94 2.53 -7.52
C SER A 169 -22.57 3.08 -6.23
N SER A 170 -21.95 4.09 -5.63
CA SER A 170 -22.45 4.73 -4.39
C SER A 170 -23.62 5.68 -4.65
N THR A 171 -23.73 6.22 -5.87
CA THR A 171 -24.80 7.13 -6.27
C THR A 171 -26.10 6.36 -6.58
N GLU A 172 -25.97 5.18 -7.19
CA GLU A 172 -27.11 4.28 -7.47
C GLU A 172 -27.79 3.78 -6.19
N ASP A 173 -27.01 3.54 -5.12
CA ASP A 173 -27.53 3.10 -3.81
C ASP A 173 -28.32 4.19 -3.07
N THR A 174 -28.13 5.47 -3.43
CA THR A 174 -28.87 6.60 -2.85
C THR A 174 -30.20 6.86 -3.57
N SER A 175 -30.38 6.29 -4.77
CA SER A 175 -31.57 6.48 -5.62
C SER A 175 -32.61 5.36 -5.49
N ARG A 176 -32.39 4.38 -4.60
CA ARG A 176 -33.31 3.29 -4.27
C ARG A 176 -33.88 3.46 -2.87
#